data_AF-A0A1Y1N111-F1
#
_entry.id   AF-A0A1Y1N111-F1
#
_cell.length_a   1.000
_cell.length_b   1.000
_cell.length_c   1.000
_cell.angle_alpha   90.00
_cell.angle_beta   90.00
_cell.angle_gamma   90.00
#
_symmetry.space_group_name_H-M   'P 1'
#
loop_
_entity.id
_entity.type
_entity.pdbx_description
1 polymer ?
#
loop_
_entity_poly.entity_id
_entity_poly.type
_entity_poly.pdbx_seq_one_letter_code
_entity_poly.pdbx_strand_id
1 'polypeptide(L)'
;MFRFTLRVKTTDLFSSFLKTNNSSSFVRIQRAASAIRCHLPNVNVPALTVPEFIFQNFSKHPHKTALECAETGRRYTFEEVRRKSLNLNKALRQKFHLKQKDIVALVLPNIPEYAICLLGALQAGLRVTTVNPFGTADEIKSQLQDTEAKVIITTCQLGEFADTVVQRLQKQIPIVTIKTEVGIDH
;
A
#
# COMPACT_ATOMS: atom_id res chain seq x y z
N MET A 1 -31.34 -5.52 -42.08
CA MET A 1 -31.62 -6.48 -41.00
C MET A 1 -30.38 -7.38 -40.85
N PHE A 2 -29.92 -7.61 -39.61
CA PHE A 2 -28.88 -8.56 -39.16
C PHE A 2 -27.37 -8.18 -39.19
N ARG A 3 -26.92 -7.71 -38.02
CA ARG A 3 -26.08 -8.40 -37.00
C ARG A 3 -24.58 -8.65 -37.29
N PHE A 4 -23.76 -7.93 -36.53
CA PHE A 4 -22.31 -8.10 -36.34
C PHE A 4 -21.95 -9.44 -35.67
N THR A 5 -20.81 -10.02 -36.07
CA THR A 5 -19.99 -10.91 -35.24
C THR A 5 -18.53 -10.82 -35.70
N LEU A 6 -17.63 -10.31 -34.85
CA LEU A 6 -16.17 -10.38 -35.06
C LEU A 6 -15.57 -11.37 -34.06
N ARG A 7 -14.91 -12.39 -34.60
CA ARG A 7 -14.20 -13.46 -33.90
C ARG A 7 -12.73 -13.29 -34.25
N VAL A 8 -11.89 -12.85 -33.31
CA VAL A 8 -10.43 -12.82 -33.54
C VAL A 8 -9.80 -14.00 -32.81
N LYS A 9 -9.32 -14.96 -33.61
CA LYS A 9 -8.51 -16.09 -33.17
C LYS A 9 -7.07 -15.63 -32.93
N THR A 10 -6.61 -15.75 -31.71
CA THR A 10 -5.20 -15.99 -31.37
C THR A 10 -4.76 -17.35 -31.91
N THR A 11 -3.60 -17.41 -32.58
CA THR A 11 -2.50 -18.36 -32.31
C THR A 11 -1.30 -18.08 -33.24
N ASP A 12 -0.10 -18.32 -32.70
CA ASP A 12 1.17 -18.60 -33.40
C ASP A 12 2.10 -17.45 -33.81
N LEU A 13 2.58 -16.67 -32.83
CA LEU A 13 3.86 -15.93 -32.94
C LEU A 13 4.67 -15.89 -31.62
N PHE A 14 4.56 -16.92 -30.76
CA PHE A 14 5.25 -16.93 -29.45
C PHE A 14 6.42 -17.93 -29.31
N SER A 15 6.72 -18.76 -30.31
CA SER A 15 7.77 -19.78 -30.18
C SER A 15 9.15 -19.41 -30.74
N SER A 16 9.31 -18.27 -31.42
CA SER A 16 10.61 -17.87 -32.01
C SER A 16 11.44 -16.89 -31.16
N PHE A 17 10.97 -16.46 -29.99
CA PHE A 17 11.61 -15.39 -29.21
C PHE A 17 12.45 -15.87 -28.00
N LEU A 18 12.75 -17.17 -27.91
CA LEU A 18 13.56 -17.74 -26.82
C LEU A 18 14.76 -18.54 -27.32
N LYS A 19 15.57 -17.93 -28.20
CA LYS A 19 16.97 -18.32 -28.35
C LYS A 19 17.83 -17.08 -28.53
N THR A 20 18.40 -16.58 -27.44
CA THR A 20 19.79 -16.08 -27.41
C THR A 20 20.24 -15.86 -25.98
N ASN A 21 21.39 -16.46 -25.68
CA ASN A 21 22.08 -16.41 -24.40
C ASN A 21 22.61 -15.01 -24.08
N ASN A 22 22.52 -14.66 -22.80
CA ASN A 22 23.49 -13.94 -21.99
C ASN A 22 24.17 -12.71 -22.63
N SER A 23 23.50 -11.56 -22.52
CA SER A 23 24.10 -10.24 -22.29
C SER A 23 22.96 -9.29 -21.95
N SER A 24 23.11 -8.52 -20.87
CA SER A 24 22.15 -7.56 -20.33
C SER A 24 21.64 -6.58 -21.39
N SER A 25 20.56 -6.94 -22.08
CA SER A 25 19.87 -6.12 -23.06
C SER A 25 18.77 -5.33 -22.36
N PHE A 26 19.03 -4.06 -22.07
CA PHE A 26 17.98 -3.10 -21.76
C PHE A 26 16.98 -3.11 -22.92
N VAL A 27 15.71 -3.43 -22.63
CA VAL A 27 14.62 -3.30 -23.61
C VAL A 27 14.49 -1.82 -23.95
N ARG A 28 15.03 -1.43 -25.10
CA ARG A 28 14.91 -0.07 -25.64
C ARG A 28 13.55 0.03 -26.34
N ILE A 29 12.54 0.46 -25.60
CA ILE A 29 11.22 0.79 -26.17
C ILE A 29 11.45 1.87 -27.24
N GLN A 30 11.37 1.50 -28.53
CA GLN A 30 11.38 2.47 -29.61
C GLN A 30 10.11 3.32 -29.49
N ARG A 31 10.30 4.64 -29.29
CA ARG A 31 9.20 5.61 -29.19
C ARG A 31 8.41 5.62 -30.51
N ALA A 32 7.19 5.09 -30.48
CA ALA A 32 6.29 5.16 -31.62
C ALA A 32 5.90 6.62 -31.92
N ALA A 33 5.91 7.00 -33.21
CA ALA A 33 5.59 8.34 -33.68
C ALA A 33 4.14 8.79 -33.41
N SER A 34 3.26 7.86 -33.02
CA SER A 34 1.84 8.06 -32.73
C SER A 34 1.49 8.13 -31.23
N ALA A 35 2.48 8.28 -30.35
CA ALA A 35 2.22 8.39 -28.91
C ALA A 35 1.51 9.71 -28.57
N ILE A 36 0.26 9.63 -28.07
CA ILE A 36 -0.46 10.77 -27.51
C ILE A 36 0.28 11.26 -26.27
N ARG A 37 0.69 12.53 -26.26
CA ARG A 37 1.39 13.14 -25.13
C ARG A 37 0.47 14.05 -24.34
N CYS A 38 0.72 14.12 -23.03
CA CYS A 38 0.14 15.17 -22.20
C CYS A 38 0.61 16.53 -22.71
N HIS A 39 -0.30 17.52 -22.76
CA HIS A 39 0.02 18.89 -23.15
C HIS A 39 0.76 19.67 -22.07
N LEU A 40 0.85 19.14 -20.85
CA LEU A 40 1.56 19.77 -19.75
C LEU A 40 3.08 19.61 -19.90
N PRO A 41 3.86 20.60 -19.41
CA PRO A 41 5.31 20.49 -19.43
C PRO A 41 5.77 19.28 -18.61
N ASN A 42 6.89 18.70 -19.02
CA ASN A 42 7.51 17.63 -18.25
C ASN A 42 7.89 18.17 -16.87
N VAL A 43 7.38 17.51 -15.83
CA VAL A 43 7.72 17.81 -14.44
C VAL A 43 8.98 17.02 -14.07
N ASN A 44 9.90 17.67 -13.36
CA ASN A 44 11.04 16.98 -12.78
C ASN A 44 10.58 16.12 -11.60
N VAL A 45 10.77 14.80 -11.69
CA VAL A 45 10.43 13.87 -10.61
C VAL A 45 11.67 13.71 -9.72
N PRO A 46 11.63 14.19 -8.46
CA PRO A 46 12.79 14.11 -7.57
C PRO A 46 13.12 12.65 -7.23
N ALA A 47 14.40 12.35 -7.06
CA ALA A 47 14.89 11.03 -6.65
C ALA A 47 14.75 10.80 -5.12
N LEU A 48 13.55 11.01 -4.60
CA LEU A 48 13.19 10.83 -3.19
C LEU A 48 12.25 9.64 -3.03
N THR A 49 12.27 9.01 -1.86
CA THR A 49 11.21 8.06 -1.50
C THR A 49 9.89 8.80 -1.29
N VAL A 50 8.77 8.10 -1.48
CA VAL A 50 7.42 8.63 -1.22
C VAL A 50 7.29 9.29 0.16
N PRO A 51 7.68 8.66 1.29
CA PRO A 51 7.57 9.30 2.60
C PRO A 51 8.47 10.53 2.73
N GLU A 52 9.68 10.55 2.16
CA GLU A 52 10.54 11.74 2.16
C GLU A 52 9.91 12.90 1.40
N PHE A 53 9.39 12.62 0.19
CA PHE A 53 8.72 13.61 -0.64
C PHE A 53 7.48 14.21 0.04
N ILE A 54 6.75 13.40 0.80
CA ILE A 54 5.58 13.86 1.55
C ILE A 54 6.01 14.68 2.77
N PHE A 55 6.91 14.13 3.60
CA PHE A 55 7.30 14.77 4.87
C PHE A 55 8.12 16.04 4.73
N GLN A 56 8.82 16.27 3.61
CA GLN A 56 9.60 17.51 3.41
C GLN A 56 8.75 18.78 3.54
N ASN A 57 7.45 18.70 3.23
CA ASN A 57 6.54 19.85 3.27
C ASN A 57 5.77 19.97 4.58
N PHE A 58 5.80 18.95 5.45
CA PHE A 58 5.01 18.94 6.69
C PHE A 58 5.45 20.05 7.65
N SER A 59 6.74 20.37 7.68
CA SER A 59 7.30 21.45 8.50
C SER A 59 6.79 22.84 8.13
N LYS A 60 6.20 23.03 6.93
CA LYS A 60 5.64 24.33 6.51
C LYS A 60 4.31 24.63 7.21
N HIS A 61 3.57 23.59 7.62
CA HIS A 61 2.21 23.71 8.14
C HIS A 61 1.96 22.75 9.31
N PRO A 62 2.78 22.78 10.38
CA PRO A 62 2.74 21.75 11.43
C PRO A 62 1.38 21.61 12.10
N HIS A 63 0.70 22.73 12.39
CA HIS A 63 -0.58 22.78 13.10
C HIS A 63 -1.81 22.74 12.19
N LYS A 64 -1.65 22.68 10.86
CA LYS A 64 -2.81 22.54 9.97
C LYS A 64 -3.30 21.09 9.98
N THR A 65 -4.61 20.90 9.89
CA THR A 65 -5.22 19.58 9.69
C THR A 65 -4.73 18.97 8.38
N ALA A 66 -4.19 17.76 8.47
CA ALA A 66 -3.75 16.96 7.33
C ALA A 66 -4.75 15.85 7.00
N LEU A 67 -5.31 15.21 8.03
CA LEU A 67 -6.27 14.12 7.89
C LEU A 67 -7.46 14.35 8.82
N GLU A 68 -8.65 13.97 8.37
CA GLU A 68 -9.89 14.08 9.12
C GLU A 68 -10.75 12.85 8.89
N CYS A 69 -11.34 12.33 9.95
CA CYS A 69 -12.35 11.29 9.88
C CYS A 69 -13.71 11.96 9.76
N ALA A 70 -14.37 11.82 8.60
CA ALA A 70 -15.65 12.47 8.34
C ALA A 70 -16.76 12.02 9.31
N GLU A 71 -16.74 10.77 9.77
CA GLU A 71 -17.79 10.21 10.63
C GLU A 71 -17.65 10.64 12.10
N THR A 72 -16.42 10.77 12.58
CA THR A 72 -16.14 11.05 14.01
C THR A 72 -15.68 12.48 14.26
N GLY A 73 -15.40 13.25 13.22
CA GLY A 73 -14.80 14.59 13.34
C GLY A 73 -13.35 14.59 13.84
N ARG A 74 -12.74 13.43 14.12
CA ARG A 74 -11.36 13.33 14.58
C ARG A 74 -10.40 13.87 13.52
N ARG A 75 -9.50 14.75 13.94
CA ARG A 75 -8.51 15.40 13.08
C ARG A 75 -7.10 15.06 13.52
N TYR A 76 -6.20 15.02 12.54
CA TYR A 76 -4.77 14.94 12.77
C TYR A 76 -4.07 16.06 12.01
N THR A 77 -3.26 16.80 12.73
CA THR A 77 -2.37 17.81 12.16
C THR A 77 -1.20 17.16 11.41
N PHE A 78 -0.55 17.92 10.52
CA PHE A 78 0.66 17.43 9.83
C PHE A 78 1.73 16.94 10.81
N GLU A 79 1.95 17.67 11.91
CA GLU A 79 2.91 17.27 12.93
C GLU A 79 2.53 15.94 13.60
N GLU A 80 1.26 15.74 13.94
CA GLU A 80 0.79 14.49 14.53
C GLU A 80 0.89 13.30 13.59
N VAL A 81 0.57 13.48 12.32
CA VAL A 81 0.75 12.43 11.30
C VAL A 81 2.22 12.03 11.25
N ARG A 82 3.15 12.99 11.17
CA ARG A 82 4.59 12.70 11.13
C ARG A 82 5.06 11.97 12.39
N ARG A 83 4.65 12.45 13.56
CA ARG A 83 5.00 11.86 14.86
C ARG A 83 4.47 10.44 15.01
N LYS A 84 3.19 10.21 14.69
CA LYS A 84 2.55 8.90 14.79
C LYS A 84 3.14 7.91 13.77
N SER A 85 3.40 8.34 12.53
CA SER A 85 4.09 7.50 11.54
C SER A 85 5.50 7.13 11.96
N LEU A 86 6.26 8.06 12.55
CA LEU A 86 7.61 7.78 13.06
C LEU A 86 7.58 6.79 14.23
N ASN A 87 6.60 6.91 15.13
CA ASN A 87 6.43 5.98 16.24
C ASN A 87 6.09 4.57 15.74
N LEU A 88 5.21 4.46 14.75
CA LEU A 88 4.88 3.18 14.13
C LEU A 88 6.11 2.56 13.44
N ASN A 89 6.86 3.35 12.67
CA ASN A 89 8.10 2.90 12.04
C ASN A 89 9.07 2.27 13.06
N LYS A 90 9.32 2.99 14.18
CA LYS A 90 10.16 2.48 15.27
C LYS A 90 9.60 1.18 15.85
N ALA A 91 8.28 1.11 16.11
CA ALA A 91 7.65 -0.09 16.63
C ALA A 91 7.81 -1.29 15.68
N LEU A 92 7.59 -1.11 14.37
CA LEU A 92 7.74 -2.15 13.35
C LEU A 92 9.17 -2.70 13.29
N ARG A 93 10.17 -1.84 13.40
CA ARG A 93 11.59 -2.25 13.38
C ARG A 93 12.08 -2.84 14.69
N GLN A 94 11.69 -2.25 15.82
CA GLN A 94 12.26 -2.61 17.13
C GLN A 94 11.50 -3.75 17.81
N LYS A 95 10.16 -3.78 17.73
CA LYS A 95 9.33 -4.79 18.39
C LYS A 95 9.05 -6.01 17.51
N PHE A 96 8.83 -5.78 16.22
CA PHE A 96 8.51 -6.85 15.26
C PHE A 96 9.71 -7.28 14.43
N HIS A 97 10.88 -6.67 14.66
CA HIS A 97 12.16 -6.99 14.01
C HIS A 97 12.09 -7.05 12.47
N LEU A 98 11.18 -6.25 11.88
CA LEU A 98 11.01 -6.23 10.43
C LEU A 98 12.24 -5.63 9.74
N LYS A 99 12.66 -6.28 8.66
CA LYS A 99 13.80 -5.88 7.83
C LYS A 99 13.33 -5.14 6.59
N GLN A 100 14.25 -4.45 5.94
CA GLN A 100 13.95 -3.75 4.69
C GLN A 100 13.34 -4.72 3.67
N LYS A 101 12.33 -4.25 2.92
CA LYS A 101 11.55 -5.01 1.92
C LYS A 101 10.59 -6.07 2.48
N ASP A 102 10.55 -6.29 3.80
CA ASP A 102 9.49 -7.09 4.41
C ASP A 102 8.12 -6.46 4.14
N ILE A 103 7.10 -7.32 4.04
CA ILE A 103 5.75 -6.91 3.66
C ILE A 103 4.86 -6.80 4.90
N VAL A 104 4.17 -5.67 5.01
CA VAL A 104 3.14 -5.41 6.02
C VAL A 104 1.79 -5.33 5.33
N ALA A 105 0.81 -6.05 5.85
CA ALA A 105 -0.56 -5.98 5.38
C ALA A 105 -1.35 -4.94 6.18
N LEU A 106 -1.99 -4.01 5.48
CA LEU A 106 -2.94 -3.06 6.08
C LEU A 106 -4.35 -3.56 5.82
N VAL A 107 -4.99 -4.09 6.87
CA VAL A 107 -6.39 -4.51 6.88
C VAL A 107 -7.16 -3.44 7.65
N LEU A 108 -7.31 -2.27 7.04
CA LEU A 108 -7.86 -1.08 7.69
C LEU A 108 -9.01 -0.50 6.86
N PRO A 109 -10.07 0.02 7.51
CA PRO A 109 -11.11 0.78 6.82
C PRO A 109 -10.56 2.13 6.34
N ASN A 110 -11.39 2.90 5.66
CA ASN A 110 -11.06 4.26 5.21
C ASN A 110 -11.07 5.26 6.39
N ILE A 111 -10.06 5.15 7.26
CA ILE A 111 -9.85 6.02 8.43
C ILE A 111 -8.51 6.74 8.33
N PRO A 112 -8.33 7.91 8.97
CA PRO A 112 -7.07 8.66 8.93
C PRO A 112 -5.82 7.84 9.29
N GLU A 113 -5.96 6.90 10.22
CA GLU A 113 -4.87 6.03 10.66
C GLU A 113 -4.33 5.15 9.54
N TYR A 114 -5.10 4.90 8.48
CA TYR A 114 -4.64 4.21 7.30
C TYR A 114 -3.41 4.90 6.69
N ALA A 115 -3.50 6.22 6.47
CA ALA A 115 -2.41 7.00 5.91
C ALA A 115 -1.21 7.07 6.87
N ILE A 116 -1.47 7.19 8.17
CA ILE A 116 -0.42 7.15 9.21
C ILE A 116 0.33 5.81 9.15
N CYS A 117 -0.39 4.70 9.02
CA CYS A 117 0.17 3.35 8.97
C CYS A 117 0.97 3.11 7.69
N LEU A 118 0.41 3.49 6.55
CA LEU A 118 1.09 3.43 5.25
C LEU A 118 2.40 4.22 5.28
N LEU A 119 2.37 5.48 5.70
CA LEU A 119 3.56 6.33 5.74
C LEU A 119 4.60 5.80 6.73
N GLY A 120 4.18 5.29 7.90
CA GLY A 120 5.08 4.71 8.89
C GLY A 120 5.77 3.45 8.38
N ALA A 121 5.05 2.55 7.71
CA ALA A 121 5.62 1.35 7.11
C ALA A 121 6.57 1.68 5.94
N LEU A 122 6.18 2.60 5.05
CA LEU A 122 7.05 3.04 3.95
C LEU A 122 8.32 3.73 4.47
N GLN A 123 8.21 4.57 5.50
CA GLN A 123 9.36 5.21 6.14
C GLN A 123 10.27 4.17 6.83
N ALA A 124 9.70 3.05 7.29
CA ALA A 124 10.47 1.91 7.77
C ALA A 124 11.16 1.13 6.64
N GLY A 125 11.05 1.51 5.37
CA GLY A 125 11.63 0.79 4.23
C GLY A 125 10.96 -0.56 3.98
N LEU A 126 9.73 -0.71 4.45
CA LEU A 126 8.90 -1.89 4.27
C LEU A 126 8.05 -1.73 3.02
N ARG A 127 7.55 -2.86 2.51
CA ARG A 127 6.53 -2.90 1.46
C ARG A 127 5.16 -3.02 2.11
N VAL A 128 4.16 -2.44 1.48
CA VAL A 128 2.79 -2.45 2.01
C VAL A 128 1.89 -3.15 1.01
N THR A 129 1.13 -4.13 1.49
CA THR A 129 -0.03 -4.68 0.78
C THR A 129 -1.30 -4.13 1.40
N THR A 130 -2.19 -3.62 0.55
CA THR A 130 -3.45 -3.03 0.97
C THR A 130 -4.55 -4.08 0.86
N VAL A 131 -5.24 -4.33 1.96
CA VAL A 131 -6.28 -5.36 2.02
C VAL A 131 -7.60 -4.68 2.34
N ASN A 132 -8.65 -5.01 1.58
CA ASN A 132 -9.99 -4.55 1.91
C ASN A 132 -10.50 -5.30 3.16
N PRO A 133 -10.81 -4.61 4.27
CA PRO A 133 -11.29 -5.27 5.49
C PRO A 133 -12.68 -5.90 5.33
N PHE A 134 -13.46 -5.51 4.31
CA PHE A 134 -14.77 -6.10 4.00
C PHE A 134 -14.70 -7.29 3.04
N GLY A 135 -13.49 -7.71 2.66
CA GLY A 135 -13.28 -8.95 1.91
C GLY A 135 -13.62 -10.18 2.76
N THR A 136 -13.88 -11.30 2.10
CA THR A 136 -14.09 -12.56 2.81
C THR A 136 -12.78 -13.05 3.45
N ALA A 137 -12.88 -13.87 4.50
CA ALA A 137 -11.71 -14.39 5.17
C ALA A 137 -10.79 -15.21 4.22
N ASP A 138 -11.36 -15.89 3.23
CA ASP A 138 -10.61 -16.71 2.28
C ASP A 138 -9.91 -15.87 1.19
N GLU A 139 -10.51 -14.77 0.75
CA GLU A 139 -9.86 -13.79 -0.14
C GLU A 139 -8.66 -13.14 0.55
N ILE A 140 -8.85 -12.67 1.78
CA ILE A 140 -7.78 -12.03 2.55
C ILE A 140 -6.67 -13.03 2.85
N LYS A 141 -7.02 -14.25 3.26
CA LYS A 141 -6.05 -15.33 3.43
C LYS A 141 -5.20 -15.52 2.17
N SER A 142 -5.85 -15.64 1.02
CA SER A 142 -5.16 -15.85 -0.27
C SER A 142 -4.21 -14.70 -0.58
N GLN A 143 -4.66 -13.45 -0.39
CA GLN A 143 -3.80 -12.27 -0.57
C GLN A 143 -2.61 -12.24 0.40
N LEU A 144 -2.81 -12.59 1.67
CA LEU A 144 -1.73 -12.65 2.67
C LEU A 144 -0.73 -13.77 2.36
N GLN A 145 -1.21 -14.89 1.80
CA GLN A 145 -0.37 -15.99 1.36
C GLN A 145 0.49 -15.59 0.15
N ASP A 146 -0.11 -14.95 -0.84
CA ASP A 146 0.58 -14.52 -2.07
C ASP A 146 1.60 -13.40 -1.83
N THR A 147 1.32 -12.54 -0.84
CA THR A 147 2.19 -11.41 -0.49
C THR A 147 3.19 -11.71 0.61
N GLU A 148 3.17 -12.91 1.19
CA GLU A 148 4.06 -13.31 2.28
C GLU A 148 4.17 -12.25 3.40
N ALA A 149 3.04 -11.64 3.76
CA ALA A 149 3.00 -10.59 4.77
C ALA A 149 3.52 -11.10 6.12
N LYS A 150 4.37 -10.32 6.79
CA LYS A 150 4.98 -10.67 8.07
C LYS A 150 4.27 -10.07 9.28
N VAL A 151 3.49 -9.02 9.07
CA VAL A 151 2.69 -8.34 10.10
C VAL A 151 1.37 -7.91 9.45
N ILE A 152 0.28 -8.05 10.20
CA ILE A 152 -1.03 -7.46 9.86
C ILE A 152 -1.26 -6.27 10.78
N ILE A 153 -1.63 -5.12 10.21
CA ILE A 153 -2.11 -3.96 10.95
C ILE A 153 -3.61 -3.84 10.71
N THR A 154 -4.39 -3.81 11.78
CA THR A 154 -5.86 -3.75 11.75
C THR A 154 -6.39 -2.88 12.88
N THR A 155 -7.69 -2.57 12.90
CA THR A 155 -8.33 -1.86 14.02
C THR A 155 -8.71 -2.83 15.13
N CYS A 156 -8.92 -2.32 16.35
CA CYS A 156 -9.41 -3.15 17.46
C CYS A 156 -10.75 -3.84 17.13
N GLN A 157 -11.65 -3.17 16.40
CA GLN A 157 -12.96 -3.71 16.01
C GLN A 157 -12.83 -4.89 15.02
N LEU A 158 -11.77 -4.92 14.22
CA LEU A 158 -11.50 -5.97 13.23
C LEU A 158 -10.50 -7.02 13.74
N GLY A 159 -10.15 -6.98 15.04
CA GLY A 159 -9.17 -7.88 15.65
C GLY A 159 -9.58 -9.35 15.53
N GLU A 160 -10.80 -9.69 15.96
CA GLU A 160 -11.32 -11.07 15.93
C GLU A 160 -11.41 -11.64 14.50
N PHE A 161 -11.74 -10.78 13.54
CA PHE A 161 -11.77 -11.15 12.13
C PHE A 161 -10.36 -11.42 11.60
N ALA A 162 -9.38 -10.58 11.94
CA ALA A 162 -7.99 -10.80 11.58
C ALA A 162 -7.44 -12.08 12.24
N ASP A 163 -7.81 -12.39 13.49
CA ASP A 163 -7.47 -13.64 14.15
C ASP A 163 -8.03 -14.84 13.40
N THR A 164 -9.30 -14.77 12.98
CA THR A 164 -9.95 -15.82 12.16
C THR A 164 -9.18 -16.07 10.85
N VAL A 165 -8.73 -15.01 10.18
CA VAL A 165 -7.94 -15.12 8.95
C VAL A 165 -6.59 -15.77 9.23
N VAL A 166 -5.88 -15.37 10.29
CA VAL A 166 -4.58 -15.93 10.67
C VAL A 166 -4.71 -17.41 11.04
N GLN A 167 -5.76 -17.80 11.76
CA GLN A 167 -6.07 -19.21 12.07
C GLN A 167 -6.25 -20.04 10.79
N ARG A 168 -6.98 -19.53 9.79
CA ARG A 168 -7.18 -20.21 8.50
C ARG A 168 -5.92 -20.27 7.63
N LEU A 169 -5.00 -19.34 7.81
CA LEU A 169 -3.71 -19.31 7.14
C LEU A 169 -2.73 -20.35 7.70
N GLN A 170 -2.97 -20.83 8.94
CA GLN A 170 -2.09 -21.78 9.65
C GLN A 170 -0.64 -21.27 9.78
N LYS A 171 -0.45 -19.95 9.84
CA LYS A 171 0.84 -19.28 10.05
C LYS A 171 0.76 -18.37 11.26
N GLN A 172 1.85 -18.23 11.99
CA GLN A 172 1.95 -17.25 13.07
C GLN A 172 2.35 -15.90 12.49
N ILE A 173 1.35 -15.09 12.12
CA ILE A 173 1.55 -13.70 11.73
C ILE A 173 1.12 -12.80 12.90
N PRO A 174 2.01 -11.96 13.46
CA PRO A 174 1.63 -11.01 14.48
C PRO A 174 0.60 -9.99 13.96
N ILE A 175 -0.43 -9.76 14.77
CA ILE A 175 -1.48 -8.77 14.52
C ILE A 175 -1.22 -7.55 15.40
N VAL A 176 -1.17 -6.38 14.76
CA VAL A 176 -1.03 -5.09 15.41
C VAL A 176 -2.37 -4.37 15.33
N THR A 177 -3.01 -4.19 16.47
CA THR A 177 -4.25 -3.43 16.55
C THR A 177 -3.96 -1.96 16.82
N ILE A 178 -4.58 -1.09 16.04
CA ILE A 178 -4.57 0.34 16.29
C ILE A 178 -5.81 0.75 17.10
N LYS A 179 -5.58 1.47 18.19
CA LYS A 179 -6.66 2.11 18.95
C LYS A 179 -7.07 3.38 18.21
N THR A 180 -8.27 3.35 17.64
CA THR A 180 -8.95 4.58 17.22
C THR A 180 -9.53 5.21 18.49
N GLU A 181 -8.92 6.27 19.00
CA GLU A 181 -9.55 7.07 20.06
C GLU A 181 -10.84 7.61 19.47
N VAL A 182 -11.98 7.04 19.88
CA VAL A 182 -13.29 7.61 19.58
C VAL A 182 -13.31 8.90 20.37
N GLY A 183 -13.18 10.04 19.67
CA GLY A 183 -13.44 11.33 20.28
C GLY A 183 -14.91 11.37 20.67
N ILE A 184 -15.20 11.05 21.93
CA ILE A 184 -16.40 11.57 22.58
C ILE A 184 -15.95 12.87 23.21
N ASP A 185 -15.88 13.92 22.41
CA ASP A 185 -15.81 15.28 22.90
C ASP A 185 -17.20 15.91 22.73
N HIS A 186 -17.96 15.79 23.82
CA HIS A 186 -19.17 16.53 24.23
C HIS A 186 -20.47 16.37 23.42
#